data_AF-A0A9P7S284-F1
#
_entry.id   AF-A0A9P7S284-F1
#
_cell.length_a   1.000
_cell.length_b   1.000
_cell.length_c   1.000
_cell.angle_alpha   90.00
_cell.angle_beta   90.00
_cell.angle_gamma   90.00
#
_symmetry.space_group_name_H-M   'P 1'
#
loop_
_entity.id
_entity.type
_entity.pdbx_description
1 polymer ?
#
loop_
_entity_poly.entity_id
_entity_poly.type
_entity_poly.pdbx_seq_one_letter_code
_entity_poly.pdbx_strand_id
1 'polypeptide(L)'
;MIIGYAIAIGTKEPHARYAACFLSITGASNAGPMVLAWGTGNAAPDTVKAVTSALIPSIGALGSIIAVWTYVPTDAPDYHNGNSLNLATSILSGILVLALFTYIRWENAKRERGERNHRLEGKDARAIEELGYLHPEFRYQA
;
A
#
# COMPACT_ATOMS: atom_id res chain seq x y z
N MET A 1 3.62 -5.22 -11.96
CA MET A 1 4.82 -4.34 -11.84
C MET A 1 6.09 -5.13 -11.55
N ILE A 2 6.23 -5.89 -10.44
CA ILE A 2 7.49 -6.61 -10.09
C ILE A 2 8.02 -7.47 -11.26
N ILE A 3 7.17 -8.34 -11.84
CA ILE A 3 7.55 -9.23 -12.95
C ILE A 3 7.93 -8.42 -14.21
N GLY A 4 7.18 -7.35 -14.51
CA GLY A 4 7.45 -6.49 -15.67
C GLY A 4 8.80 -5.77 -15.56
N TYR A 5 9.12 -5.16 -14.41
CA TYR A 5 10.43 -4.53 -14.21
C TYR A 5 11.58 -5.54 -14.11
N ALA A 6 11.35 -6.73 -13.55
CA ALA A 6 12.36 -7.79 -13.52
C ALA A 6 12.74 -8.25 -14.95
N ILE A 7 11.76 -8.40 -15.84
CA ILE A 7 12.00 -8.73 -17.25
C ILE A 7 12.72 -7.55 -17.95
N ALA A 8 12.28 -6.31 -17.74
CA ALA A 8 12.90 -5.14 -18.36
C ALA A 8 14.39 -4.96 -18.01
N ILE A 9 14.78 -5.34 -16.79
CA ILE A 9 16.18 -5.32 -16.31
C ILE A 9 16.95 -6.55 -16.80
N GLY A 10 16.32 -7.73 -16.79
CA GLY A 10 16.97 -9.01 -17.07
C GLY A 10 17.20 -9.31 -18.55
N THR A 11 16.49 -8.65 -19.47
CA THR A 11 16.66 -8.88 -20.91
C THR A 11 16.69 -7.60 -21.74
N LYS A 12 17.45 -7.66 -22.83
CA LYS A 12 17.51 -6.62 -23.87
C LYS A 12 16.67 -6.97 -25.11
N GLU A 13 16.04 -8.13 -25.13
CA GLU A 13 15.17 -8.57 -26.23
C GLU A 13 13.95 -7.63 -26.39
N PRO A 14 13.75 -6.99 -27.56
CA PRO A 14 12.67 -6.03 -27.77
C PRO A 14 11.27 -6.62 -27.53
N HIS A 15 11.03 -7.85 -27.96
CA HIS A 15 9.74 -8.53 -27.78
C HIS A 15 9.43 -8.78 -26.29
N ALA A 16 10.43 -9.18 -25.52
CA ALA A 16 10.28 -9.41 -24.09
C ALA A 16 10.07 -8.10 -23.31
N ARG A 17 10.76 -7.03 -23.70
CA ARG A 17 10.56 -5.68 -23.14
C ARG A 17 9.18 -5.10 -23.48
N TYR A 18 8.68 -5.36 -24.68
CA TYR A 18 7.33 -4.97 -25.06
C TYR A 18 6.28 -5.66 -24.17
N ALA A 19 6.38 -6.97 -23.98
CA ALA A 19 5.52 -7.71 -23.07
C ALA A 19 5.64 -7.22 -21.62
N ALA A 20 6.86 -6.89 -21.17
CA ALA A 20 7.13 -6.33 -19.85
C ALA A 20 6.38 -5.00 -19.61
N CYS A 21 6.28 -4.13 -20.61
CA CYS A 21 5.53 -2.88 -20.51
C CYS A 21 4.04 -3.12 -20.22
N PHE A 22 3.40 -4.08 -20.89
CA PHE A 22 1.99 -4.42 -20.60
C PHE A 22 1.82 -4.92 -19.17
N LEU A 23 2.66 -5.85 -18.74
CA LEU A 23 2.60 -6.39 -17.37
C LEU A 23 2.85 -5.32 -16.29
N SER A 24 3.69 -4.33 -16.60
CA SER A 24 3.92 -3.19 -15.71
C SER A 24 2.70 -2.27 -15.64
N ILE A 25 2.12 -1.88 -16.78
CA ILE A 25 0.96 -0.98 -16.87
C ILE A 25 -0.27 -1.60 -16.21
N THR A 26 -0.59 -2.85 -16.52
CA THR A 26 -1.73 -3.55 -15.90
C THR A 26 -1.59 -3.63 -14.39
N GLY A 27 -0.38 -3.80 -13.86
CA GLY A 27 -0.16 -3.77 -12.42
C GLY A 27 -0.37 -2.38 -11.82
N ALA A 28 0.18 -1.34 -12.47
CA ALA A 28 0.11 0.03 -11.99
C ALA A 28 -1.31 0.59 -11.95
N SER A 29 -2.12 0.33 -12.98
CA SER A 29 -3.48 0.88 -13.08
C SER A 29 -4.42 0.38 -11.99
N ASN A 30 -4.23 -0.85 -11.53
CA ASN A 30 -5.09 -1.47 -10.51
C ASN A 30 -4.63 -1.17 -9.07
N ALA A 31 -3.34 -0.98 -8.86
CA ALA A 31 -2.77 -0.82 -7.52
C ALA A 31 -3.29 0.43 -6.79
N GLY A 32 -3.39 1.57 -7.49
CA GLY A 32 -3.79 2.84 -6.89
C GLY A 32 -5.20 2.81 -6.26
N PRO A 33 -6.26 2.52 -7.03
CA PRO A 33 -7.63 2.44 -6.50
C PRO A 33 -7.79 1.38 -5.40
N MET A 34 -7.09 0.24 -5.53
CA MET A 34 -7.17 -0.85 -4.56
C MET A 34 -6.61 -0.43 -3.18
N VAL A 35 -5.44 0.22 -3.15
CA VAL A 35 -4.85 0.71 -1.90
C VAL A 35 -5.72 1.78 -1.26
N LEU A 36 -6.31 2.67 -2.07
CA LEU A 36 -7.23 3.70 -1.57
C LEU A 36 -8.49 3.09 -0.94
N ALA A 37 -9.13 2.13 -1.63
CA ALA A 37 -10.32 1.46 -1.13
C ALA A 37 -10.03 0.70 0.17
N TRP A 38 -8.94 -0.05 0.22
CA TRP A 38 -8.55 -0.82 1.40
C TRP A 38 -8.14 0.06 2.58
N GLY A 39 -7.36 1.11 2.33
CA GLY A 39 -6.93 2.05 3.37
C GLY A 39 -8.11 2.82 3.98
N THR A 40 -9.03 3.29 3.15
CA THR A 40 -10.23 4.00 3.63
C THR A 40 -11.25 3.08 4.28
N GLY A 41 -11.34 1.80 3.87
CA GLY A 41 -12.17 0.78 4.53
C GLY A 41 -11.68 0.40 5.92
N ASN A 42 -10.37 0.51 6.17
CA ASN A 42 -9.74 0.21 7.45
C ASN A 42 -9.56 1.43 8.38
N ALA A 43 -9.96 2.62 7.93
CA ALA A 43 -9.86 3.86 8.70
C ALA A 43 -11.19 4.19 9.39
N ALA A 44 -11.15 4.32 10.71
CA ALA A 44 -12.26 4.80 11.54
C ALA A 44 -11.69 5.63 12.71
N PRO A 45 -12.37 6.69 13.18
CA PRO A 45 -13.66 7.27 12.75
C PRO A 45 -13.59 8.07 11.43
N ASP A 46 -14.71 8.63 10.96
CA ASP A 46 -14.83 9.31 9.66
C ASP A 46 -13.79 10.42 9.42
N THR A 47 -13.36 11.12 10.47
CA THR A 47 -12.27 12.10 10.39
C THR A 47 -10.96 11.47 9.93
N VAL A 48 -10.61 10.29 10.47
CA VAL A 48 -9.41 9.54 10.08
C VAL A 48 -9.55 9.00 8.67
N LYS A 49 -10.75 8.58 8.28
CA LYS A 49 -11.05 8.13 6.92
C LYS A 49 -10.87 9.25 5.89
N ALA A 50 -11.35 10.46 6.19
CA ALA A 50 -11.16 11.64 5.35
C ALA A 50 -9.67 11.95 5.16
N VAL A 51 -8.90 12.00 6.25
CA VAL A 51 -7.46 12.23 6.20
C VAL A 51 -6.74 11.14 5.40
N THR A 52 -7.09 9.87 5.62
CA THR A 52 -6.51 8.73 4.91
C THR A 52 -6.77 8.81 3.40
N SER A 53 -7.99 9.19 3.00
CA SER A 53 -8.38 9.33 1.60
C SER A 53 -7.59 10.42 0.87
N ALA A 54 -7.19 11.48 1.58
CA ALA A 54 -6.37 12.56 1.03
C ALA A 54 -4.86 12.23 1.07
N LEU A 55 -4.40 11.54 2.11
CA LEU A 55 -2.99 11.25 2.31
C LEU A 55 -2.45 10.24 1.28
N ILE A 56 -3.22 9.19 0.97
CA ILE A 56 -2.82 8.15 0.01
C ILE A 56 -2.41 8.74 -1.36
N PRO A 57 -3.25 9.54 -2.06
CA PRO A 57 -2.87 10.15 -3.33
C PRO A 57 -1.76 11.20 -3.16
N SER A 58 -1.69 11.90 -2.03
CA SER A 58 -0.63 12.88 -1.75
C SER A 58 0.77 12.23 -1.71
N ILE A 59 0.89 11.05 -1.09
CA ILE A 59 2.13 10.27 -1.12
C ILE A 59 2.45 9.79 -2.55
N GLY A 60 1.42 9.41 -3.32
CA GLY A 60 1.56 9.08 -4.73
C GLY A 60 2.20 10.21 -5.56
N ALA A 61 1.82 11.46 -5.30
CA ALA A 61 2.40 12.62 -5.96
C ALA A 61 3.91 12.79 -5.67
N LEU A 62 4.35 12.48 -4.44
CA LEU A 62 5.79 12.48 -4.10
C LEU A 62 6.57 11.44 -4.92
N GLY A 63 5.98 10.27 -5.15
CA GLY A 63 6.55 9.24 -6.01
C GLY A 63 6.78 9.74 -7.44
N SER A 64 5.81 10.50 -7.99
CA SER A 64 5.95 11.11 -9.31
C SER A 64 7.10 12.11 -9.39
N ILE A 65 7.34 12.89 -8.33
CA ILE A 65 8.49 13.81 -8.26
C ILE A 65 9.80 13.01 -8.29
N ILE A 66 9.93 11.97 -7.48
CA ILE A 66 11.14 11.13 -7.43
C ILE A 66 11.43 10.49 -8.80
N ALA A 67 10.39 10.07 -9.53
CA ALA A 67 10.54 9.48 -10.85
C ALA A 67 11.23 10.44 -11.84
N VAL A 68 10.89 11.74 -11.83
CA VAL A 68 11.50 12.74 -12.71
C VAL A 68 13.02 12.84 -12.51
N TRP A 69 13.49 12.68 -11.27
CA TRP A 69 14.90 12.78 -10.93
C TRP A 69 15.68 11.48 -11.15
N THR A 70 14.97 10.35 -11.28
CA THR A 70 15.59 9.03 -11.45
C THR A 70 15.77 8.65 -12.92
N TYR A 71 14.91 9.15 -13.82
CA TYR A 71 15.02 8.91 -15.27
C TYR A 71 15.86 9.99 -15.96
N VAL A 72 17.17 9.93 -15.77
CA VAL A 72 18.12 10.90 -16.34
C VAL A 72 18.50 10.49 -17.77
N PRO A 73 18.64 11.43 -18.73
CA PRO A 73 19.06 11.12 -20.11
C PRO A 73 20.40 10.38 -20.22
N THR A 74 21.28 10.51 -19.21
CA THR A 74 22.58 9.84 -19.15
C THR A 74 22.47 8.33 -18.99
N ASP A 75 21.36 7.81 -18.47
CA ASP A 75 21.10 6.37 -18.30
C ASP A 75 20.37 5.75 -19.52
N ALA A 76 20.15 6.52 -20.59
CA ALA A 76 19.63 5.98 -21.84
C ALA A 76 20.62 4.96 -22.46
N PRO A 77 20.13 3.95 -23.20
CA PRO A 77 18.73 3.69 -23.58
C PRO A 77 17.96 2.77 -22.61
N ASP A 78 18.65 2.15 -21.65
CA ASP A 78 18.10 1.07 -20.83
C ASP A 78 17.49 1.55 -19.50
N TYR A 79 17.83 2.76 -19.06
CA TYR A 79 17.36 3.39 -17.81
C TYR A 79 17.42 2.44 -16.60
N HIS A 80 18.55 1.71 -16.46
CA HIS A 80 18.71 0.67 -15.45
C HIS A 80 18.45 1.18 -14.02
N ASN A 81 18.90 2.39 -13.68
CA ASN A 81 18.70 2.95 -12.35
C ASN A 81 17.21 3.22 -12.07
N GLY A 82 16.49 3.85 -13.01
CA GLY A 82 15.04 4.09 -12.91
C GLY A 82 14.22 2.81 -12.81
N ASN A 83 14.55 1.81 -13.63
CA ASN A 83 13.86 0.52 -13.62
C ASN A 83 14.16 -0.28 -12.34
N SER A 84 15.39 -0.23 -11.85
CA SER A 84 15.78 -0.90 -10.59
C SER A 84 15.13 -0.24 -9.37
N LEU A 85 15.01 1.09 -9.34
CA LEU A 85 14.31 1.81 -8.28
C LEU A 85 12.82 1.42 -8.25
N ASN A 86 12.18 1.35 -9.42
CA ASN A 86 10.79 0.90 -9.53
C ASN A 86 10.61 -0.55 -9.07
N LEU A 87 11.54 -1.44 -9.42
CA LEU A 87 11.53 -2.82 -8.95
C LEU A 87 11.66 -2.89 -7.42
N ALA A 88 12.65 -2.20 -6.84
CA ALA A 88 12.88 -2.18 -5.40
C ALA A 88 11.68 -1.63 -4.64
N THR A 89 11.11 -0.52 -5.11
CA THR A 89 9.92 0.10 -4.50
C THR A 89 8.69 -0.79 -4.63
N SER A 90 8.53 -1.48 -5.76
CA SER A 90 7.43 -2.44 -5.96
C SER A 90 7.53 -3.64 -5.01
N ILE A 91 8.75 -4.18 -4.80
CA ILE A 91 8.99 -5.29 -3.87
C ILE A 91 8.72 -4.83 -2.44
N LEU A 92 9.25 -3.67 -2.04
CA LEU A 92 9.04 -3.10 -0.72
C LEU A 92 7.54 -2.89 -0.44
N SER A 93 6.81 -2.33 -1.41
CA SER A 93 5.36 -2.17 -1.31
C SER A 93 4.65 -3.52 -1.10
N GLY A 94 5.03 -4.56 -1.85
CA GLY A 94 4.51 -5.91 -1.66
C GLY A 94 4.76 -6.48 -0.25
N ILE A 95 5.97 -6.29 0.27
CA ILE A 95 6.34 -6.72 1.64
C ILE A 95 5.49 -5.96 2.68
N LEU A 96 5.33 -4.65 2.53
CA LEU A 96 4.52 -3.84 3.44
C LEU A 96 3.04 -4.25 3.42
N VAL A 97 2.48 -4.54 2.25
CA VAL A 97 1.10 -5.04 2.11
C VAL A 97 0.95 -6.39 2.81
N LEU A 98 1.87 -7.33 2.61
CA LEU A 98 1.84 -8.63 3.30
C LEU A 98 1.98 -8.48 4.82
N ALA A 99 2.90 -7.63 5.28
CA ALA A 99 3.07 -7.35 6.69
C ALA A 99 1.80 -6.75 7.31
N LEU A 100 1.18 -5.77 6.65
CA LEU A 100 -0.04 -5.15 7.14
C LEU A 100 -1.24 -6.10 7.09
N PHE A 101 -1.36 -6.94 6.06
CA PHE A 101 -2.39 -7.98 5.97
C PHE A 101 -2.27 -9.00 7.11
N THR A 102 -1.05 -9.49 7.38
CA THR A 102 -0.81 -10.43 8.51
C THR A 102 -1.07 -9.76 9.86
N TYR A 103 -0.70 -8.49 10.03
CA TYR A 103 -1.00 -7.70 11.22
C TYR A 103 -2.50 -7.54 11.45
N ILE A 104 -3.25 -7.18 10.40
CA ILE A 104 -4.71 -7.03 10.44
C ILE A 104 -5.38 -8.35 10.85
N ARG A 105 -4.97 -9.47 10.26
CA ARG A 105 -5.46 -10.80 10.64
C ARG A 105 -5.15 -11.14 12.09
N TRP A 106 -3.93 -10.86 12.54
CA TRP A 106 -3.51 -11.13 13.91
C TRP A 106 -4.25 -10.27 14.94
N GLU A 107 -4.43 -8.97 14.68
CA GLU A 107 -5.15 -8.05 15.57
C GLU A 107 -6.65 -8.39 15.59
N ASN A 108 -7.26 -8.75 14.45
CA ASN A 108 -8.63 -9.27 14.42
C ASN A 108 -8.78 -10.54 15.25
N ALA A 109 -7.87 -11.52 15.11
CA ALA A 109 -7.90 -12.75 15.90
C ALA A 109 -7.69 -12.50 17.41
N LYS A 110 -6.86 -11.51 17.78
CA LYS A 110 -6.71 -11.08 19.19
C LYS A 110 -7.99 -10.48 19.76
N ARG A 111 -8.70 -9.68 18.95
CA ARG A 111 -9.98 -9.09 19.34
C ARG A 111 -11.07 -10.15 19.47
N GLU A 112 -11.08 -11.18 18.64
CA GLU A 112 -12.00 -12.33 18.77
C GLU A 112 -11.77 -13.13 20.05
N ARG A 113 -10.52 -13.27 20.50
CA ARG A 113 -10.19 -13.93 21.78
C ARG A 113 -10.50 -13.08 23.02
N GLY A 114 -11.06 -11.88 22.85
CA GLY A 114 -11.40 -10.98 23.96
C GLY A 114 -10.18 -10.34 24.64
N GLU A 115 -8.96 -10.51 24.12
CA GLU A 115 -7.72 -9.97 24.71
C GLU A 115 -7.70 -8.43 24.75
N ARG A 116 -8.63 -7.78 24.03
CA ARG A 116 -8.79 -6.31 23.98
C ARG A 116 -9.98 -5.79 24.78
N ASN A 117 -10.74 -6.66 25.46
CA ASN A 117 -11.93 -6.27 26.22
C ASN A 117 -11.60 -5.38 27.43
N HIS A 118 -10.37 -5.47 27.97
CA HIS A 118 -9.85 -4.55 29.00
C HIS A 118 -9.95 -3.07 28.60
N ARG A 119 -10.04 -2.75 27.30
CA ARG A 119 -10.19 -1.36 26.82
C ARG A 119 -11.55 -0.75 27.15
N LEU A 120 -12.54 -1.56 27.53
CA LEU A 120 -13.89 -1.13 27.91
C LEU A 120 -14.03 -0.95 29.43
N GLU A 121 -13.12 -1.53 30.23
CA GLU A 121 -13.24 -1.51 31.69
C GLU A 121 -13.04 -0.09 32.25
N GLY A 122 -14.03 0.39 33.02
CA GLY A 122 -13.99 1.68 33.70
C GLY A 122 -14.20 2.91 32.80
N LYS A 123 -14.60 2.75 31.53
CA LYS A 123 -14.92 3.87 30.65
C LYS A 123 -16.41 4.18 30.63
N ASP A 124 -16.72 5.47 30.67
CA ASP A 124 -18.08 5.98 30.52
C ASP A 124 -18.58 5.82 29.08
N ALA A 125 -19.90 5.84 28.85
CA ALA A 125 -20.51 5.52 27.55
C ALA A 125 -19.95 6.39 26.39
N ARG A 126 -19.68 7.67 26.67
CA ARG A 126 -19.06 8.60 25.72
C ARG A 126 -17.58 8.28 25.44
N ALA A 127 -16.83 7.85 26.45
CA ALA A 127 -15.44 7.45 26.31
C ALA A 127 -15.28 6.10 25.58
N ILE A 128 -16.34 5.27 25.56
CA ILE A 128 -16.41 4.05 24.74
C ILE A 128 -16.66 4.41 23.27
N GLU A 129 -17.54 5.37 22.99
CA GLU A 129 -17.83 5.85 21.63
C GLU A 129 -16.60 6.53 20.99
N GLU A 130 -15.82 7.27 21.77
CA GLU A 130 -14.58 7.93 21.32
C GLU A 130 -13.42 6.95 21.01
N LEU A 131 -13.52 5.65 21.35
CA LEU A 131 -12.47 4.66 21.06
C LEU A 131 -12.26 4.43 19.55
N GLY A 132 -13.27 4.67 18.70
CA GLY A 132 -13.16 4.52 17.25
C GLY A 132 -12.55 3.17 16.80
N TYR A 133 -11.42 3.20 16.09
CA TYR A 133 -10.72 1.98 15.63
C TYR A 133 -10.13 1.09 16.76
N LEU A 134 -9.99 1.63 17.98
CA LEU A 134 -9.52 0.91 19.15
C LEU A 134 -10.63 0.09 19.83
N HIS A 135 -11.88 0.30 19.43
CA HIS A 135 -13.03 -0.42 19.97
C HIS A 135 -12.86 -1.94 19.76
N PRO A 136 -13.08 -2.79 20.79
CA PRO A 136 -12.85 -4.24 20.68
C PRO A 136 -13.71 -4.92 19.62
N GLU A 137 -14.87 -4.36 19.31
CA GLU A 137 -15.76 -4.87 18.25
C GLU A 137 -15.38 -4.38 16.85
N PHE A 138 -14.53 -3.35 16.72
CA PHE A 138 -14.07 -2.91 15.41
C PHE A 138 -13.28 -4.04 14.73
N ARG A 139 -13.64 -4.32 13.48
CA ARG A 139 -13.00 -5.33 12.63
C ARG A 139 -12.38 -4.66 11.43
N TYR A 140 -11.09 -4.88 11.25
CA TYR A 140 -10.38 -4.47 10.04
C TYR A 140 -10.85 -5.34 8.87
N GLN A 141 -11.03 -4.73 7.70
CA GLN A 141 -11.33 -5.43 6.47
C GLN A 141 -10.03 -6.06 5.94
N ALA A 142 -9.97 -7.39 6.06
CA ALA A 142 -8.85 -8.21 5.57
C ALA A 142 -9.00 -8.52 4.08
#